data_AF-A0A1D8A504-F1
#
_entry.id   AF-A0A1D8A504-F1
#
_cell.length_a   1.000
_cell.length_b   1.000
_cell.length_c   1.000
_cell.angle_alpha   90.00
_cell.angle_beta   90.00
_cell.angle_gamma   90.00
#
_symmetry.space_group_name_H-M   'P 1'
#
loop_
_entity.id
_entity.type
_entity.pdbx_description
1 polymer ?
#
loop_
_entity_poly.entity_id
_entity_poly.type
_entity_poly.pdbx_seq_one_letter_code
_entity_poly.pdbx_strand_id
1 'polypeptide(L)'
;MSYATMDHAGWVEENNGYWNEGNKAKRGFTPRPAKLSTFQAKVIDICGMVGDGIYNAPINWDRVKWGNPDSAWSGMWVPWRDGRMSTFDGNQLTKLVLLAHEARIRVEIQARANGHFVLSFFPRSHDGGCTGRHPNIEDAVAAFRRWLPDDHRISYQLPAAEAAA
;
A
#
# COMPACT_ATOMS: atom_id res chain seq x y z
N MET A 1 16.87 -9.75 10.53
CA MET A 1 15.41 -9.71 10.74
C MET A 1 14.82 -9.06 9.49
N SER A 2 13.87 -9.71 8.81
CA SER A 2 13.26 -9.14 7.60
C SER A 2 12.11 -8.22 8.00
N TYR A 3 11.90 -7.13 7.27
CA TYR A 3 10.71 -6.29 7.48
C TYR A 3 9.42 -7.04 7.14
N ALA A 4 9.47 -8.06 6.29
CA ALA A 4 8.32 -8.90 5.99
C ALA A 4 7.78 -9.69 7.20
N THR A 5 8.59 -9.88 8.25
CA THR A 5 8.19 -10.63 9.45
C THR A 5 8.05 -9.72 10.68
N MET A 6 8.19 -8.41 10.52
CA MET A 6 8.01 -7.45 11.59
C MET A 6 6.52 -7.18 11.80
N ASP A 7 6.08 -7.07 13.06
CA ASP A 7 4.75 -6.59 13.39
C ASP A 7 4.72 -5.05 13.31
N HIS A 8 4.49 -4.53 12.09
CA HIS A 8 4.45 -3.09 11.86
C HIS A 8 3.21 -2.45 12.50
N ALA A 9 2.06 -3.12 12.41
CA ALA A 9 0.82 -2.67 13.04
C ALA A 9 0.95 -2.59 14.56
N GLY A 10 1.49 -3.63 15.21
CA GLY A 10 1.74 -3.66 16.65
C GLY A 10 2.67 -2.54 17.09
N TRP A 11 3.77 -2.31 16.36
CA TRP A 11 4.66 -1.17 16.63
C TRP A 11 3.91 0.17 16.59
N VAL A 12 3.01 0.37 15.61
CA VAL A 12 2.21 1.60 15.53
C VAL A 12 1.23 1.73 16.70
N GLU A 13 0.55 0.65 17.09
CA GLU A 13 -0.37 0.64 18.24
C GLU A 13 0.35 1.03 19.55
N GLU A 14 1.51 0.44 19.81
CA GLU A 14 2.35 0.73 20.98
C GLU A 14 2.76 2.21 21.05
N ASN A 15 3.02 2.82 19.90
CA ASN A 15 3.49 4.20 19.82
C ASN A 15 2.35 5.23 19.77
N ASN A 16 1.15 4.85 19.31
CA ASN A 16 0.04 5.79 19.12
C ASN A 16 -0.38 6.49 20.42
N GLY A 17 -0.34 5.79 21.56
CA GLY A 17 -0.66 6.37 22.86
C GLY A 17 0.26 7.54 23.22
N TYR A 18 1.57 7.34 23.09
CA TYR A 18 2.57 8.38 23.33
C TYR A 18 2.35 9.60 22.42
N TRP A 19 2.10 9.36 21.12
CA TRP A 19 1.86 10.44 20.16
C TRP A 19 0.58 11.22 20.43
N ASN A 20 -0.51 10.53 20.81
CA ASN A 20 -1.78 11.16 21.14
C ASN A 20 -1.64 12.05 22.37
N GLU A 21 -0.98 11.58 23.41
CA GLU A 21 -0.77 12.33 24.64
C GLU A 21 0.09 13.59 24.39
N GLY A 22 1.19 13.45 23.64
CA GLY A 22 2.08 14.57 23.32
C GLY A 22 1.45 15.64 22.42
N ASN A 23 0.42 15.30 21.64
CA ASN A 23 -0.22 16.22 20.70
C ASN A 23 -1.64 16.65 21.11
N LYS A 24 -2.15 16.23 22.27
CA LYS A 24 -3.53 16.51 22.70
C LYS A 24 -3.89 18.01 22.75
N ALA A 25 -2.90 18.87 22.98
CA ALA A 25 -3.08 20.34 23.02
C ALA A 25 -2.95 21.03 21.65
N LYS A 26 -2.51 20.30 20.60
CA LYS A 26 -2.28 20.87 19.27
C LYS A 26 -3.62 21.09 18.56
N ARG A 27 -3.92 22.34 18.20
CA ARG A 27 -5.15 22.70 17.48
C ARG A 27 -5.25 21.92 16.17
N GLY A 28 -6.39 21.26 15.96
CA GLY A 28 -6.67 20.48 14.74
C GLY A 28 -5.96 19.13 14.68
N PHE A 29 -5.36 18.67 15.79
CA PHE A 29 -4.85 17.30 15.90
C PHE A 29 -6.02 16.31 15.91
N THR A 30 -5.91 15.27 15.10
CA THR A 30 -6.83 14.12 15.13
C THR A 30 -6.09 12.95 15.78
N PRO A 31 -6.59 12.40 16.90
CA PRO A 31 -5.94 11.29 17.57
C PRO A 31 -5.87 10.07 16.67
N ARG A 32 -4.76 9.34 16.78
CA ARG A 32 -4.54 8.07 16.10
C ARG A 32 -5.29 6.96 16.87
N PRO A 33 -5.83 5.92 16.20
CA PRO A 33 -6.50 4.83 16.89
C PRO A 33 -5.53 4.13 17.86
N ALA A 34 -5.94 3.93 19.10
CA ALA A 34 -5.14 3.17 20.08
C ALA A 34 -5.02 1.70 19.67
N LYS A 35 -6.09 1.15 19.10
CA LYS A 35 -6.13 -0.17 18.48
C LYS A 35 -6.52 -0.01 17.01
N LEU A 36 -5.78 -0.65 16.12
CA LEU A 36 -6.08 -0.68 14.70
C LEU A 36 -7.15 -1.74 14.42
N SER A 37 -8.09 -1.41 13.53
CA SER A 37 -8.92 -2.44 12.89
C SER A 37 -8.06 -3.37 12.04
N THR A 38 -8.56 -4.56 11.72
CA THR A 38 -7.85 -5.51 10.83
C THR A 38 -7.46 -4.89 9.49
N PHE A 39 -8.30 -4.04 8.91
CA PHE A 39 -8.00 -3.33 7.68
C PHE A 39 -6.84 -2.33 7.87
N GLN A 40 -6.90 -1.50 8.91
CA GLN A 40 -5.85 -0.52 9.20
C GLN A 40 -4.51 -1.21 9.50
N ALA A 41 -4.53 -2.31 10.26
CA ALA A 41 -3.34 -3.12 10.55
C ALA A 41 -2.67 -3.61 9.25
N LYS A 42 -3.43 -4.23 8.34
CA LYS A 42 -2.93 -4.63 7.02
C LYS A 42 -2.34 -3.47 6.23
N VAL A 43 -3.00 -2.31 6.21
CA VAL A 43 -2.48 -1.12 5.51
C VAL A 43 -1.14 -0.68 6.11
N ILE A 44 -1.01 -0.68 7.44
CA ILE A 44 0.25 -0.35 8.12
C ILE A 44 1.34 -1.38 7.82
N ASP A 45 1.02 -2.68 7.81
CA ASP A 45 1.96 -3.73 7.44
C ASP A 45 2.47 -3.56 6.01
N ILE A 46 1.57 -3.30 5.06
CA ILE A 46 1.94 -3.00 3.67
C ILE A 46 2.85 -1.78 3.62
N CYS A 47 2.49 -0.68 4.28
CA CYS A 47 3.31 0.54 4.28
C CYS A 47 4.69 0.31 4.92
N GLY A 48 4.77 -0.50 5.98
CA GLY A 48 6.02 -0.88 6.63
C GLY A 48 6.91 -1.73 5.74
N MET A 49 6.36 -2.74 5.07
CA MET A 49 7.12 -3.59 4.14
C MET A 49 7.59 -2.83 2.90
N VAL A 50 6.77 -1.90 2.40
CA VAL A 50 7.09 -1.02 1.25
C VAL A 50 8.14 0.02 1.63
N GLY A 51 8.04 0.59 2.84
CA GLY A 51 8.96 1.60 3.35
C GLY A 51 10.23 1.05 4.00
N ASP A 52 10.54 -0.24 3.80
CA ASP A 52 11.68 -0.92 4.41
C ASP A 52 11.75 -0.71 5.94
N GLY A 53 10.62 -0.95 6.60
CA GLY A 53 10.39 -0.77 8.02
C GLY A 53 9.42 0.37 8.32
N ILE A 54 8.42 0.16 9.19
CA ILE A 54 7.40 1.20 9.49
C ILE A 54 7.96 2.47 10.10
N TYR A 55 9.09 2.37 10.82
CA TYR A 55 9.81 3.51 11.38
C TYR A 55 10.68 4.24 10.35
N ASN A 56 11.01 3.60 9.23
CA ASN A 56 11.72 4.20 8.09
C ASN A 56 10.75 4.71 7.02
N ALA A 57 9.53 4.19 6.98
CA ALA A 57 8.54 4.53 5.99
C ALA A 57 8.32 6.05 5.98
N PRO A 58 8.40 6.73 4.81
CA PRO A 58 8.31 8.19 4.69
C PRO A 58 6.86 8.69 4.84
N ILE A 59 6.15 8.23 5.88
CA ILE A 59 4.77 8.57 6.18
C ILE A 59 4.71 9.93 6.86
N ASN A 60 3.81 10.79 6.41
CA ASN A 60 3.42 11.98 7.18
C ASN A 60 2.34 11.62 8.21
N TRP A 61 2.76 11.10 9.36
CA TRP A 61 1.88 10.60 10.42
C TRP A 61 0.80 11.58 10.88
N ASP A 62 1.12 12.88 10.93
CA ASP A 62 0.19 13.95 11.33
C ASP A 62 -0.96 14.18 10.34
N ARG A 63 -0.85 13.61 9.13
CA ARG A 63 -1.78 13.81 8.03
C ARG A 63 -2.44 12.51 7.58
N VAL A 64 -2.15 11.40 8.25
CA VAL A 64 -2.83 10.11 8.00
C VAL A 64 -4.31 10.28 8.32
N LYS A 65 -5.17 9.89 7.36
CA LYS A 65 -6.60 9.76 7.62
C LYS A 65 -6.89 8.29 7.83
N TRP A 66 -7.15 7.92 9.07
CA TRP A 66 -7.35 6.53 9.50
C TRP A 66 -8.65 5.90 8.98
N GLY A 67 -9.58 6.72 8.51
CA GLY A 67 -10.92 6.25 8.13
C GLY A 67 -11.79 5.92 9.34
N ASN A 68 -13.02 5.49 9.06
CA ASN A 68 -13.93 4.93 10.05
C ASN A 68 -13.75 3.39 10.09
N PRO A 69 -13.26 2.82 11.21
CA PRO A 69 -13.04 1.38 11.33
C PRO A 69 -14.35 0.56 11.25
N ASP A 70 -15.50 1.17 11.53
CA ASP A 70 -16.80 0.50 11.56
C ASP A 70 -17.52 0.52 10.20
N SER A 71 -16.92 1.14 9.18
CA SER A 71 -17.51 1.24 7.85
C SER A 71 -16.78 0.35 6.85
N ALA A 72 -17.50 -0.61 6.28
CA ALA A 72 -17.01 -1.48 5.21
C ALA A 72 -16.60 -0.71 3.94
N TRP A 73 -17.00 0.56 3.81
CA TRP A 73 -16.69 1.42 2.67
C TRP A 73 -15.63 2.49 2.99
N SER A 74 -15.18 2.58 4.23
CA SER A 74 -14.17 3.57 4.59
C SER A 74 -12.81 3.18 4.06
N GLY A 75 -12.12 4.15 3.46
CA GLY A 75 -10.70 4.03 3.10
C GLY A 75 -9.78 4.53 4.20
N MET A 76 -8.48 4.32 4.00
CA MET A 76 -7.39 4.91 4.77
C MET A 76 -6.46 5.66 3.81
N TRP A 77 -6.03 6.86 4.18
CA TRP A 77 -5.15 7.69 3.36
C TRP A 77 -3.84 7.92 4.09
N VAL A 78 -2.74 7.48 3.46
CA VAL A 78 -1.38 7.55 4.01
C VAL A 78 -0.56 8.49 3.14
N PRO A 79 -0.30 9.73 3.58
CA PRO A 79 0.53 10.64 2.83
C PRO A 79 1.99 10.19 2.89
N TRP A 80 2.62 10.14 1.72
CA TRP A 80 3.96 9.63 1.50
C TRP A 80 4.86 10.79 1.05
N ARG A 81 5.93 11.05 1.81
CA ARG A 81 6.81 12.22 1.66
C ARG A 81 7.89 12.02 0.61
N ASP A 82 8.18 10.78 0.24
CA ASP A 82 9.12 10.49 -0.85
C ASP A 82 8.35 10.36 -2.17
N GLY A 83 8.56 11.29 -3.09
CA GLY A 83 7.84 11.33 -4.37
C GLY A 83 8.23 10.23 -5.36
N ARG A 84 8.95 9.19 -4.93
CA ARG A 84 9.55 8.17 -5.77
C ARG A 84 9.08 6.79 -5.35
N MET A 85 8.70 5.99 -6.34
CA MET A 85 8.58 4.53 -6.24
C MET A 85 8.93 3.97 -7.61
N SER A 86 9.78 2.95 -7.66
CA SER A 86 10.17 2.30 -8.91
C SER A 86 9.66 0.86 -8.95
N THR A 87 9.47 0.33 -10.16
CA THR A 87 9.16 -1.08 -10.38
C THR A 87 10.38 -1.99 -10.21
N PHE A 88 11.57 -1.41 -10.28
CA PHE A 88 12.87 -2.06 -10.14
C PHE A 88 13.90 -1.06 -9.60
N ASP A 89 14.94 -1.53 -8.90
CA ASP A 89 15.94 -0.71 -8.19
C ASP A 89 15.31 0.25 -7.16
N GLY A 90 15.15 -0.23 -5.92
CA GLY A 90 14.21 0.37 -4.97
C GLY A 90 12.76 -0.01 -5.30
N ASN A 91 12.48 -1.30 -5.40
CA ASN A 91 11.22 -1.91 -5.90
C ASN A 91 9.94 -1.66 -5.07
N GLN A 92 9.79 -0.50 -4.42
CA GLN A 92 8.65 -0.16 -3.57
C GLN A 92 7.33 -0.20 -4.34
N LEU A 93 7.30 0.23 -5.62
CA LEU A 93 6.08 0.19 -6.42
C LEU A 93 5.65 -1.25 -6.67
N THR A 94 6.60 -2.13 -6.99
CA THR A 94 6.34 -3.56 -7.21
C THR A 94 5.84 -4.23 -5.94
N LYS A 95 6.51 -4.01 -4.79
CA LYS A 95 6.04 -4.52 -3.50
C LYS A 95 4.62 -4.03 -3.18
N LEU A 96 4.35 -2.74 -3.38
CA LEU A 96 3.04 -2.15 -3.13
C LEU A 96 1.93 -2.83 -3.93
N VAL A 97 2.15 -3.03 -5.24
CA VAL A 97 1.18 -3.68 -6.12
C VAL A 97 0.94 -5.13 -5.70
N LEU A 98 2.00 -5.91 -5.49
CA LEU A 98 1.88 -7.32 -5.12
C LEU A 98 1.18 -7.50 -3.76
N LEU A 99 1.59 -6.73 -2.75
CA LEU A 99 0.99 -6.79 -1.42
C LEU A 99 -0.48 -6.32 -1.41
N ALA A 100 -0.84 -5.34 -2.23
CA ALA A 100 -2.22 -4.90 -2.39
C ALA A 100 -3.11 -6.01 -2.97
N HIS A 101 -2.63 -6.74 -3.98
CA HIS A 101 -3.32 -7.91 -4.53
C HIS A 101 -3.44 -9.05 -3.51
N GLU A 102 -2.36 -9.35 -2.78
CA GLU A 102 -2.35 -10.39 -1.74
C GLU A 102 -3.37 -10.08 -0.63
N ALA A 103 -3.37 -8.84 -0.15
CA ALA A 103 -4.28 -8.40 0.90
C ALA A 103 -5.72 -8.15 0.42
N ARG A 104 -5.96 -8.18 -0.90
CA ARG A 104 -7.20 -7.73 -1.56
C ARG A 104 -7.62 -6.33 -1.11
N ILE A 105 -6.67 -5.40 -1.13
CA ILE A 105 -6.89 -4.00 -0.82
C ILE A 105 -6.65 -3.20 -2.09
N ARG A 106 -7.65 -2.43 -2.52
CA ARG A 106 -7.44 -1.47 -3.61
C ARG A 106 -6.56 -0.35 -3.09
N VAL A 107 -5.43 -0.13 -3.76
CA VAL A 107 -4.58 1.04 -3.53
C VAL A 107 -4.63 1.99 -4.72
N GLU A 108 -4.66 3.29 -4.44
CA GLU A 108 -4.58 4.36 -5.42
C GLU A 108 -3.48 5.35 -5.02
N ILE A 109 -2.61 5.69 -5.97
CA ILE A 109 -1.56 6.69 -5.80
C ILE A 109 -2.10 8.04 -6.30
N GLN A 110 -2.30 8.98 -5.39
CA GLN A 110 -2.84 10.30 -5.70
C GLN A 110 -1.75 11.37 -5.59
N ALA A 111 -1.58 12.17 -6.64
CA ALA A 111 -0.73 13.36 -6.58
C ALA A 111 -1.25 14.32 -5.51
N ARG A 112 -0.34 14.91 -4.71
CA ARG A 112 -0.73 15.81 -3.62
C ARG A 112 0.02 17.14 -3.62
N ALA A 113 1.34 17.10 -3.71
CA ALA A 113 2.20 18.26 -3.79
C ALA A 113 3.50 17.89 -4.54
N ASN A 114 4.34 18.87 -4.85
CA ASN A 114 5.60 18.59 -5.54
C ASN A 114 6.45 17.59 -4.74
N GLY A 115 6.81 16.47 -5.37
CA GLY A 115 7.58 15.39 -4.75
C GLY A 115 6.83 14.59 -3.68
N HIS A 116 5.51 14.69 -3.56
CA HIS A 116 4.73 14.01 -2.53
C HIS A 116 3.43 13.44 -3.12
N PHE A 117 3.01 12.27 -2.64
CA PHE A 117 1.73 11.65 -3.00
C PHE A 117 1.00 11.10 -1.78
N VAL A 118 -0.22 10.61 -2.00
CA VAL A 118 -1.02 9.91 -0.99
C VAL A 118 -1.35 8.52 -1.50
N LEU A 119 -1.07 7.51 -0.68
CA LEU A 119 -1.56 6.16 -0.88
C LEU A 119 -2.96 6.06 -0.26
N SER A 120 -3.96 5.78 -1.08
CA SER A 120 -5.36 5.67 -0.67
C SER A 120 -5.80 4.22 -0.76
N PHE A 121 -6.08 3.63 0.39
CA PHE A 121 -6.40 2.21 0.54
C PHE A 121 -7.89 2.02 0.77
N PHE A 122 -8.48 1.01 0.15
CA PHE A 122 -9.89 0.66 0.33
C PHE A 122 -10.04 -0.87 0.43
N PRO A 123 -10.76 -1.37 1.45
CA PRO A 123 -10.98 -2.81 1.60
C PRO A 123 -11.83 -3.34 0.44
N ARG A 124 -11.54 -4.57 -0.01
CA ARG A 124 -12.29 -5.26 -1.05
C ARG A 124 -12.44 -6.74 -0.66
N SER A 125 -13.48 -7.39 -1.19
CA SER A 125 -13.65 -8.84 -1.04
C SER A 125 -13.06 -9.59 -2.24
N HIS A 126 -13.14 -10.92 -2.19
CA HIS A 126 -12.75 -11.80 -3.29
C HIS A 126 -13.83 -11.91 -4.38
N ASP A 127 -15.06 -11.52 -4.05
CA ASP A 127 -16.28 -11.69 -4.85
C ASP A 127 -16.99 -10.36 -5.14
N GLY A 128 -18.00 -10.39 -6.01
CA GLY A 128 -18.78 -9.19 -6.38
C GLY A 128 -18.27 -8.46 -7.62
N GLY A 129 -18.80 -7.25 -7.84
CA GLY A 129 -18.54 -6.43 -9.03
C GLY A 129 -17.23 -5.63 -8.94
N CYS A 130 -16.96 -4.81 -9.97
CA CYS A 130 -15.74 -3.99 -10.07
C CYS A 130 -15.51 -3.03 -8.89
N THR A 131 -16.57 -2.66 -8.17
CA THR A 131 -16.52 -1.77 -7.01
C THR A 131 -16.28 -2.51 -5.68
N GLY A 132 -16.61 -3.81 -5.61
CA GLY A 132 -16.56 -4.62 -4.39
C GLY A 132 -15.39 -5.60 -4.32
N ARG A 133 -14.96 -6.15 -5.47
CA ARG A 133 -13.90 -7.15 -5.54
C ARG A 133 -12.51 -6.58 -5.79
N HIS A 134 -11.48 -7.30 -5.37
CA HIS A 134 -10.11 -7.11 -5.84
C HIS A 134 -9.50 -8.47 -6.24
N PRO A 135 -8.93 -8.60 -7.45
CA PRO A 135 -8.28 -9.84 -7.87
C PRO A 135 -7.05 -10.12 -6.99
N ASN A 136 -6.73 -11.39 -6.78
CA ASN A 136 -5.41 -11.77 -6.28
C ASN A 136 -4.36 -11.61 -7.40
N ILE A 137 -3.12 -11.99 -7.11
CA ILE A 137 -1.99 -11.80 -8.02
C ILE A 137 -2.18 -12.64 -9.29
N GLU A 138 -2.59 -13.90 -9.14
CA GLU A 138 -2.78 -14.85 -10.23
C GLU A 138 -3.89 -14.39 -11.19
N ASP A 139 -5.03 -13.98 -10.63
CA ASP A 139 -6.16 -13.45 -11.38
C ASP A 139 -5.76 -12.19 -12.15
N ALA A 140 -4.99 -11.29 -11.52
CA ALA A 140 -4.53 -10.05 -12.14
C ALA A 140 -3.56 -10.31 -13.29
N VAL A 141 -2.58 -11.20 -13.10
CA VAL A 141 -1.62 -11.59 -14.14
C VAL A 141 -2.33 -12.30 -15.30
N ALA A 142 -3.25 -13.21 -15.00
CA ALA A 142 -4.03 -13.90 -16.03
C ALA A 142 -4.90 -12.92 -16.82
N ALA A 143 -5.52 -11.94 -16.16
CA ALA A 143 -6.28 -10.89 -16.83
C ALA A 143 -5.38 -10.01 -17.72
N PHE A 144 -4.20 -9.63 -17.24
CA PHE A 144 -3.23 -8.86 -18.00
C PHE A 144 -2.77 -9.60 -19.26
N ARG A 145 -2.43 -10.89 -19.15
CA ARG A 145 -2.02 -11.72 -20.28
C ARG A 145 -3.13 -11.93 -21.32
N ARG A 146 -4.39 -11.96 -20.91
CA ARG A 146 -5.52 -11.99 -21.87
C ARG A 146 -5.72 -10.65 -22.58
N TRP A 147 -5.37 -9.55 -21.92
CA TRP A 147 -5.54 -8.21 -22.46
C TRP A 147 -4.39 -7.81 -23.39
N LEU A 148 -3.15 -8.22 -23.09
CA LEU A 148 -1.97 -7.91 -23.88
C LEU A 148 -1.72 -8.99 -24.95
N PRO A 149 -1.72 -8.67 -26.26
CA PRO A 149 -1.36 -9.63 -27.30
C PRO A 149 0.07 -10.16 -27.16
N ASP A 150 0.28 -11.43 -27.49
CA ASP A 150 1.59 -12.08 -27.36
C ASP A 150 2.67 -11.44 -28.25
N ASP A 151 2.28 -10.91 -29.41
CA ASP A 151 3.14 -10.24 -30.39
C ASP A 151 3.27 -8.72 -30.16
N HIS A 152 2.74 -8.20 -29.04
CA HIS A 152 2.81 -6.78 -28.75
C HIS A 152 4.26 -6.33 -28.46
N ARG A 153 4.67 -5.18 -29.00
CA ARG A 153 6.04 -4.63 -28.89
C ARG A 153 6.60 -4.42 -27.47
N ILE A 154 5.76 -4.48 -26.44
CA ILE A 154 6.17 -4.30 -25.04
C ILE A 154 6.57 -5.64 -24.41
N SER A 155 6.15 -6.76 -25.01
CA SER A 155 6.57 -8.09 -24.61
C SER A 155 8.04 -8.24 -24.94
N TYR A 156 8.85 -8.53 -23.92
CA TYR A 156 10.25 -8.84 -24.12
C TYR A 156 10.38 -10.13 -24.95
N GLN A 157 11.15 -10.05 -26.02
CA GLN A 157 11.50 -11.19 -26.86
C GLN A 157 13.01 -11.38 -26.75
N LEU A 158 13.43 -12.60 -26.42
CA LEU A 158 14.85 -12.96 -26.49
C LEU A 158 15.34 -12.71 -27.92
N PRO A 159 16.48 -12.01 -28.12
CA PRO A 159 17.06 -11.87 -29.44
C PRO A 159 17.27 -13.24 -30.09
N ALA A 160 16.97 -13.38 -31.39
CA ALA A 160 17.02 -14.66 -32.09
C ALA A 160 18.38 -15.37 -32.01
N ALA A 161 19.47 -14.60 -31.85
CA ALA A 161 20.82 -15.13 -31.66
C ALA A 161 21.05 -15.77 -30.28
N GLU A 162 20.34 -15.31 -29.24
CA GLU A 162 20.41 -15.85 -27.87
C GLU A 162 19.41 -16.99 -27.66
N ALA A 163 18.29 -17.01 -28.38
CA ALA A 163 17.30 -18.08 -28.32
C ALA A 163 17.78 -19.41 -28.96
N ALA A 164 18.83 -19.36 -29.78
CA ALA A 164 19.39 -20.51 -30.50
C ALA A 164 20.65 -21.10 -29.85
N ALA A 165 21.13 -20.51 -28.75
CA ALA A 165 22.30 -20.95 -27.97
C ALA A 165 21.87 -21.79 -26.77
#